data_AF-A0A5K1K042-F1
#
_entry.id   AF-A0A5K1K042-F1
#
_cell.length_a   1.000
_cell.length_b   1.000
_cell.length_c   1.000
_cell.angle_alpha   90.00
_cell.angle_beta   90.00
_cell.angle_gamma   90.00
#
_symmetry.space_group_name_H-M   'P 1'
#
loop_
_entity.id
_entity.type
_entity.pdbx_description
1 polymer ?
#
loop_
_entity_poly.entity_id
_entity_poly.type
_entity_poly.pdbx_seq_one_letter_code
_entity_poly.pdbx_strand_id
1 'polypeptide(L)'
;MLGVNGTNLLYNDFIPDFAYYRWYREEGIILIISPLENLATHSRFFLTLRSKDGDYHPLILFRLSPGQLPESGKDEASRSVQSLRDQIYVMEANCPHMGADMSHAEIEECDTGVVAVCPWHRYDFDLKTGHSETGMKACTYATDIRTEDGAEHIWVETPEGGNGWRLVEFRPVSEGAQISTYPELDLRSTSKAEFADPPPPPVDLSHLSISSPTPKEPEPLVPVENPPTTLVQWAVVILNTPDPMLKVQRTRHAVQLFRTGQLKSIGHRSSKAPRPPDVPPREELYNRNTVDVSKINKRRNRAVMLHALANIEQWAIDLAWDIIARYGPSHPDLPPAFFADFTKMALDESKHFSLLTARLAALSPATPYGSLPVHAGLWESAQVTFASLRARLAIIHLVHEARGLDVNPGTIDKFRKAGDVESVRALETIHHDEVTHVTTGHRWFTWVCAKQGVDPVVTFREEVKKGWRGDVKGPFNAVDREKAGLTPAFYENLKGEMQRSEALGNLKEPQADVAVGYEGAAA
;
A
#
# COMPACT_ATOMS: atom_id res chain seq x y z
N MET A 1 -26.26 -38.29 -66.01
CA MET A 1 -27.50 -37.62 -66.46
C MET A 1 -27.80 -36.56 -65.42
N LEU A 2 -27.40 -35.31 -65.65
CA LEU A 2 -28.24 -34.22 -66.21
C LEU A 2 -29.41 -33.90 -65.26
N GLY A 3 -29.63 -32.71 -64.71
CA GLY A 3 -29.02 -31.40 -64.88
C GLY A 3 -29.92 -30.34 -64.21
N VAL A 4 -29.29 -29.40 -63.51
CA VAL A 4 -29.57 -27.97 -63.30
C VAL A 4 -31.00 -27.43 -63.46
N ASN A 5 -31.48 -26.70 -62.44
CA ASN A 5 -32.04 -25.35 -62.60
C ASN A 5 -31.95 -24.57 -61.27
N GLY A 6 -31.22 -23.45 -61.30
CA GLY A 6 -31.13 -22.50 -60.20
C GLY A 6 -31.99 -21.26 -60.45
N THR A 7 -32.20 -20.48 -59.39
CA THR A 7 -32.41 -19.04 -59.44
C THR A 7 -31.99 -18.42 -58.10
N ASN A 8 -31.10 -17.42 -58.19
CA ASN A 8 -30.67 -16.49 -57.13
C ASN A 8 -31.86 -15.74 -56.48
N LEU A 9 -31.69 -15.27 -55.24
CA LEU A 9 -32.04 -13.91 -54.77
C LEU A 9 -31.58 -13.67 -53.30
N LEU A 10 -30.51 -12.88 -53.17
CA LEU A 10 -30.24 -11.74 -52.24
C LEU A 10 -30.67 -11.76 -50.74
N TYR A 11 -29.67 -11.49 -49.88
CA TYR A 11 -29.66 -10.58 -48.70
C TYR A 11 -30.97 -10.37 -47.90
N ASN A 12 -30.97 -10.78 -46.62
CA ASN A 12 -31.04 -9.83 -45.49
C ASN A 12 -31.03 -10.52 -44.12
N ASP A 13 -30.34 -9.84 -43.21
CA ASP A 13 -30.11 -10.11 -41.81
C ASP A 13 -31.38 -10.38 -41.00
N PHE A 14 -31.29 -11.35 -40.09
CA PHE A 14 -32.14 -11.45 -38.90
C PHE A 14 -31.23 -11.63 -37.69
N ILE A 15 -30.56 -10.54 -37.31
CA ILE A 15 -29.98 -10.38 -35.97
C ILE A 15 -31.17 -10.09 -35.04
N PRO A 16 -31.48 -10.93 -34.03
CA PRO A 16 -32.51 -10.59 -33.06
C PRO A 16 -32.04 -9.40 -32.23
N ASP A 17 -32.90 -8.40 -32.09
CA ASP A 17 -32.73 -7.19 -31.28
C ASP A 17 -32.07 -7.47 -29.91
N PHE A 18 -30.90 -6.88 -29.69
CA PHE A 18 -30.10 -6.97 -28.45
C PHE A 18 -30.76 -6.30 -27.22
N ALA A 19 -31.94 -5.70 -27.36
CA ALA A 19 -32.66 -5.02 -26.28
C ALA A 19 -33.31 -5.97 -25.25
N TYR A 20 -33.32 -7.29 -25.49
CA TYR A 20 -34.11 -8.24 -24.70
C TYR A 20 -33.39 -8.91 -23.51
N TYR A 21 -32.08 -8.69 -23.31
CA TYR A 21 -31.32 -9.32 -22.23
C TYR A 21 -31.23 -8.51 -20.91
N ARG A 22 -32.01 -7.42 -20.75
CA ARG A 22 -31.88 -6.52 -19.59
C ARG A 22 -32.69 -6.92 -18.35
N TRP A 23 -33.41 -8.04 -18.33
CA TRP A 23 -34.24 -8.42 -17.17
C TRP A 23 -34.36 -9.93 -17.06
N TYR A 24 -33.43 -10.60 -16.35
CA TYR A 24 -33.63 -11.89 -15.64
C TYR A 24 -32.33 -12.31 -14.94
N ARG A 25 -31.85 -11.49 -13.99
CA ARG A 25 -31.12 -12.01 -12.81
C ARG A 25 -32.06 -11.81 -11.63
N GLU A 26 -32.31 -12.86 -10.87
CA GLU A 26 -33.10 -12.82 -9.63
C GLU A 26 -32.56 -11.72 -8.72
N GLU A 27 -33.46 -11.01 -8.04
CA GLU A 27 -33.26 -9.78 -7.27
C GLU A 27 -31.95 -9.71 -6.46
N GLY A 28 -30.86 -9.29 -7.10
CA GLY A 28 -29.62 -8.93 -6.43
C GLY A 28 -29.88 -7.75 -5.49
N ILE A 29 -29.50 -7.88 -4.22
CA ILE A 29 -29.54 -6.76 -3.27
C ILE A 29 -28.55 -5.71 -3.80
N ILE A 30 -29.02 -4.49 -4.01
CA ILE A 30 -28.22 -3.35 -4.46
C ILE A 30 -27.97 -2.39 -3.29
N LEU A 31 -26.83 -1.74 -3.31
CA LEU A 31 -26.37 -0.83 -2.26
C LEU A 31 -26.13 0.58 -2.83
N ILE A 32 -26.61 1.60 -2.12
CA ILE A 32 -26.31 3.00 -2.43
C ILE A 32 -24.84 3.30 -2.15
N ILE A 33 -24.13 3.83 -3.13
CA ILE A 33 -22.68 4.08 -3.03
C ILE A 33 -22.39 5.57 -2.82
N SER A 34 -22.88 6.42 -3.72
CA SER A 34 -22.56 7.85 -3.70
C SER A 34 -23.58 8.64 -4.52
N PRO A 35 -23.80 9.94 -4.22
CA PRO A 35 -24.36 10.88 -5.18
C PRO A 35 -23.61 10.83 -6.51
N LEU A 36 -24.34 10.93 -7.63
CA LEU A 36 -23.79 10.85 -8.98
C LEU A 36 -22.81 12.00 -9.28
N GLU A 37 -23.04 13.17 -8.69
CA GLU A 37 -22.17 14.35 -8.82
C GLU A 37 -20.72 14.10 -8.37
N ASN A 38 -20.50 13.24 -7.37
CA ASN A 38 -19.16 12.93 -6.87
C ASN A 38 -18.32 12.15 -7.90
N LEU A 39 -18.99 11.41 -8.79
CA LEU A 39 -18.32 10.65 -9.85
C LEU A 39 -17.76 11.57 -10.95
N ALA A 40 -18.17 12.84 -11.01
CA ALA A 40 -17.64 13.79 -11.98
C ALA A 40 -16.15 14.11 -11.77
N THR A 41 -15.61 13.83 -10.58
CA THR A 41 -14.26 14.24 -10.19
C THR A 41 -13.15 13.39 -10.81
N HIS A 42 -13.39 12.10 -11.08
CA HIS A 42 -12.38 11.14 -11.56
C HIS A 42 -13.01 10.15 -12.55
N SER A 43 -12.20 9.45 -13.33
CA SER A 43 -12.70 8.35 -14.17
C SER A 43 -12.76 7.01 -13.42
N ARG A 44 -12.16 6.92 -12.23
CA ARG A 44 -12.04 5.67 -11.47
C ARG A 44 -12.22 5.88 -9.97
N PHE A 45 -12.91 4.93 -9.35
CA PHE A 45 -13.14 4.93 -7.91
C PHE A 45 -12.95 3.53 -7.35
N PHE A 46 -12.21 3.46 -6.23
CA PHE A 46 -12.07 2.24 -5.46
C PHE A 46 -13.21 2.17 -4.44
N LEU A 47 -13.85 1.02 -4.32
CA LEU A 47 -14.94 0.78 -3.39
C LEU A 47 -14.62 -0.45 -2.55
N THR A 48 -14.71 -0.34 -1.23
CA THR A 48 -14.56 -1.49 -0.34
C THR A 48 -15.89 -1.78 0.33
N LEU A 49 -16.47 -2.94 0.03
CA LEU A 49 -17.67 -3.44 0.69
C LEU A 49 -17.29 -4.37 1.84
N ARG A 50 -18.06 -4.35 2.92
CA ARG A 50 -17.91 -5.28 4.04
C ARG A 50 -19.23 -5.95 4.37
N SER A 51 -19.23 -7.28 4.44
CA SER A 51 -20.39 -8.06 4.87
C SER A 51 -20.59 -7.93 6.38
N LYS A 52 -21.79 -8.27 6.87
CA LYS A 52 -22.05 -8.35 8.31
C LYS A 52 -21.15 -9.37 9.01
N ASP A 53 -20.77 -10.43 8.30
CA ASP A 53 -19.92 -11.51 8.79
C ASP A 53 -18.42 -11.14 8.79
N GLY A 54 -18.07 -9.96 8.26
CA GLY A 54 -16.73 -9.39 8.33
C GLY A 54 -15.88 -9.59 7.07
N ASP A 55 -16.44 -10.16 6.00
CA ASP A 55 -15.75 -10.34 4.73
C ASP A 55 -15.62 -9.02 3.98
N TYR A 56 -14.45 -8.81 3.39
CA TYR A 56 -14.15 -7.63 2.59
C TYR A 56 -14.18 -7.98 1.11
N HIS A 57 -14.83 -7.13 0.34
CA HIS A 57 -14.95 -7.30 -1.09
C HIS A 57 -14.62 -5.98 -1.80
N PRO A 58 -13.38 -5.86 -2.35
CA PRO A 58 -12.94 -4.67 -3.05
C PRO A 58 -13.45 -4.68 -4.50
N LEU A 59 -14.10 -3.60 -4.87
CA LEU A 59 -14.62 -3.33 -6.21
C LEU A 59 -13.91 -2.12 -6.80
N ILE A 60 -13.97 -2.00 -8.12
CA ILE A 60 -13.56 -0.83 -8.84
C ILE A 60 -14.67 -0.36 -9.77
N LEU A 61 -14.92 0.94 -9.74
CA LEU A 61 -15.84 1.61 -10.64
C LEU A 61 -15.05 2.36 -11.70
N PHE A 62 -15.40 2.13 -12.96
CA PHE A 62 -14.94 2.87 -14.12
C PHE A 62 -16.06 3.75 -14.64
N ARG A 63 -15.77 5.04 -14.83
CA ARG A 63 -16.60 6.02 -15.51
C ARG A 63 -15.92 6.40 -16.81
N LEU A 64 -16.51 6.01 -17.93
CA LEU A 64 -16.02 6.36 -19.26
C LEU A 64 -16.57 7.73 -19.69
N SER A 65 -15.83 8.47 -20.52
CA SER A 65 -16.28 9.78 -21.04
C SER A 65 -16.97 9.64 -22.40
N PRO A 66 -17.92 10.52 -22.78
CA PRO A 66 -18.64 10.44 -24.05
C PRO A 66 -17.81 10.61 -25.33
N GLY A 67 -16.50 10.89 -25.24
CA GLY A 67 -15.60 11.06 -26.39
C GLY A 67 -15.11 9.76 -27.04
N GLN A 68 -15.65 8.62 -26.61
CA GLN A 68 -15.26 7.26 -27.02
C GLN A 68 -16.39 6.51 -27.77
N LEU A 69 -17.35 7.23 -28.37
CA LEU A 69 -18.44 6.62 -29.13
C LEU A 69 -18.69 7.36 -30.46
N PRO A 70 -19.04 6.68 -31.56
CA PRO A 70 -19.35 7.32 -32.83
C PRO A 70 -20.65 8.15 -32.76
N GLU A 71 -20.62 9.35 -33.32
CA GLU A 71 -21.78 10.24 -33.44
C GLU A 71 -22.90 9.60 -34.28
N SER A 72 -24.10 9.53 -33.72
CA SER A 72 -25.34 9.55 -34.51
C SER A 72 -26.33 10.53 -33.89
N GLY A 73 -26.86 11.40 -34.77
CA GLY A 73 -27.44 12.69 -34.41
C GLY A 73 -28.77 12.65 -33.64
N LYS A 74 -29.05 13.84 -33.08
CA LYS A 74 -30.30 14.39 -32.53
C LYS A 74 -30.59 14.25 -31.01
N ASP A 75 -30.82 15.45 -30.45
CA ASP A 75 -31.41 15.87 -29.16
C ASP A 75 -30.52 15.83 -27.89
N GLU A 76 -30.03 17.01 -27.49
CA GLU A 76 -28.93 17.22 -26.53
C GLU A 76 -29.31 17.23 -25.03
N ALA A 77 -30.58 17.44 -24.64
CA ALA A 77 -30.91 17.65 -23.22
C ALA A 77 -31.34 16.38 -22.45
N SER A 78 -31.89 15.37 -23.13
CA SER A 78 -32.31 14.09 -22.52
C SER A 78 -31.23 13.00 -22.61
N ARG A 79 -30.16 13.25 -23.40
CA ARG A 79 -29.03 12.32 -23.59
C ARG A 79 -28.06 12.27 -22.41
N SER A 80 -27.97 13.29 -21.56
CA SER A 80 -26.88 13.40 -20.56
C SER A 80 -26.95 12.31 -19.47
N VAL A 81 -28.13 11.99 -18.94
CA VAL A 81 -28.31 11.01 -17.85
C VAL A 81 -28.31 9.58 -18.38
N GLN A 82 -28.96 9.33 -19.52
CA GLN A 82 -28.98 8.00 -20.14
C GLN A 82 -27.59 7.59 -20.69
N SER A 83 -26.82 8.55 -21.21
CA SER A 83 -25.43 8.36 -21.65
C SER A 83 -24.50 7.97 -20.50
N LEU A 84 -24.68 8.58 -19.31
CA LEU A 84 -23.93 8.20 -18.10
C LEU A 84 -24.30 6.82 -17.57
N ARG A 85 -25.58 6.43 -17.64
CA ARG A 85 -26.05 5.09 -17.21
C ARG A 85 -25.35 3.96 -17.97
N ASP A 86 -25.02 4.17 -19.23
CA ASP A 86 -24.35 3.17 -20.07
C ASP A 86 -22.80 3.32 -20.09
N GLN A 87 -22.25 4.21 -19.27
CA GLN A 87 -20.81 4.53 -19.19
C GLN A 87 -20.20 4.26 -17.80
N ILE A 88 -20.97 3.68 -16.88
CA ILE A 88 -20.49 3.28 -15.57
C ILE A 88 -20.42 1.77 -15.50
N TYR A 89 -19.25 1.26 -15.14
CA TYR A 89 -18.97 -0.17 -15.04
C TYR A 89 -18.37 -0.45 -13.68
N VAL A 90 -18.80 -1.55 -13.05
CA VAL A 90 -18.23 -2.01 -11.78
C VAL A 90 -17.81 -3.46 -11.92
N MET A 91 -16.59 -3.73 -11.48
CA MET A 91 -16.04 -5.09 -11.43
C MET A 91 -15.20 -5.28 -10.16
N GLU A 92 -14.75 -6.50 -9.91
CA GLU A 92 -13.77 -6.77 -8.86
C GLU A 92 -12.51 -5.92 -9.03
N ALA A 93 -12.02 -5.33 -7.94
CA ALA A 93 -10.79 -4.54 -7.97
C ALA A 93 -9.54 -5.39 -8.18
N ASN A 94 -9.64 -6.70 -7.98
CA ASN A 94 -8.55 -7.65 -8.11
C ASN A 94 -8.76 -8.50 -9.36
N CYS A 95 -7.75 -8.53 -10.24
CA CYS A 95 -7.76 -9.33 -11.45
C CYS A 95 -7.88 -10.84 -11.13
N PRO A 96 -8.81 -11.58 -11.76
CA PRO A 96 -9.03 -13.01 -11.51
C PRO A 96 -7.82 -13.92 -11.72
N HIS A 97 -6.85 -13.46 -12.49
CA HIS A 97 -5.61 -14.21 -12.75
C HIS A 97 -4.77 -14.40 -11.48
N MET A 98 -4.26 -13.31 -10.92
CA MET A 98 -3.30 -13.32 -9.80
C MET A 98 -3.65 -12.31 -8.70
N GLY A 99 -4.90 -11.82 -8.69
CA GLY A 99 -5.40 -10.87 -7.71
C GLY A 99 -4.80 -9.47 -7.84
N ALA A 100 -4.25 -9.13 -9.01
CA ALA A 100 -3.55 -7.88 -9.21
C ALA A 100 -4.52 -6.68 -9.27
N ASP A 101 -4.12 -5.54 -8.73
CA ASP A 101 -4.97 -4.36 -8.62
C ASP A 101 -5.36 -3.79 -10.01
N MET A 102 -6.66 -3.61 -10.23
CA MET A 102 -7.24 -3.07 -11.46
C MET A 102 -7.40 -1.54 -11.45
N SER A 103 -7.01 -0.85 -10.36
CA SER A 103 -7.03 0.62 -10.23
C SER A 103 -6.40 1.38 -11.40
N HIS A 104 -5.36 0.80 -12.00
CA HIS A 104 -4.64 1.36 -13.13
C HIS A 104 -4.90 0.65 -14.45
N ALA A 105 -5.96 -0.17 -14.56
CA ALA A 105 -6.28 -0.89 -15.80
C ALA A 105 -6.39 0.06 -16.99
N GLU A 106 -5.82 -0.35 -18.12
CA GLU A 106 -6.00 0.36 -19.38
C GLU A 106 -7.38 -0.02 -19.93
N ILE A 107 -8.14 0.97 -20.40
CA ILE A 107 -9.45 0.70 -20.99
C ILE A 107 -9.28 0.71 -22.50
N GLU A 108 -9.54 -0.43 -23.13
CA GLU A 108 -9.43 -0.61 -24.58
C GLU A 108 -10.83 -0.88 -25.16
N GLU A 109 -11.06 -0.35 -26.36
CA GLU A 109 -12.26 -0.62 -27.14
C GLU A 109 -11.96 -1.70 -28.18
N CYS A 110 -12.80 -2.74 -28.23
CA CYS A 110 -12.70 -3.82 -29.20
C CYS A 110 -14.03 -3.97 -29.94
N ASP A 111 -14.02 -4.73 -31.04
CA ASP A 111 -15.22 -4.95 -31.86
C ASP A 111 -16.39 -5.58 -31.07
N THR A 112 -16.10 -6.28 -29.97
CA THR A 112 -17.04 -7.02 -29.14
C THR A 112 -17.49 -6.29 -27.88
N GLY A 113 -16.85 -5.18 -27.50
CA GLY A 113 -17.14 -4.48 -26.25
C GLY A 113 -16.01 -3.59 -25.75
N VAL A 114 -16.15 -3.13 -24.50
CA VAL A 114 -15.11 -2.35 -23.82
C VAL A 114 -14.46 -3.26 -22.78
N VAL A 115 -13.14 -3.37 -22.84
CA VAL A 115 -12.36 -4.26 -21.96
C VAL A 115 -11.47 -3.45 -21.02
N ALA A 116 -11.38 -3.88 -19.77
CA ALA A 116 -10.34 -3.46 -18.85
C ALA A 116 -9.15 -4.41 -18.97
N VAL A 117 -8.03 -3.90 -19.45
CA VAL A 117 -6.77 -4.62 -19.54
C VAL A 117 -6.05 -4.50 -18.21
N CYS A 118 -5.85 -5.64 -17.56
CA CYS A 118 -5.11 -5.74 -16.31
C CYS A 118 -3.73 -5.08 -16.49
N PRO A 119 -3.38 -4.08 -15.66
CA PRO A 119 -2.15 -3.30 -15.87
C PRO A 119 -0.88 -4.12 -15.58
N TRP A 120 -1.03 -5.29 -14.97
CA TRP A 120 0.06 -6.15 -14.54
C TRP A 120 0.39 -7.25 -15.55
N HIS A 121 -0.66 -7.88 -16.10
CA HIS A 121 -0.53 -9.12 -16.86
C HIS A 121 -1.14 -9.01 -18.26
N ARG A 122 -1.70 -7.86 -18.62
CA ARG A 122 -2.30 -7.57 -19.93
C ARG A 122 -3.48 -8.49 -20.31
N TYR A 123 -4.06 -9.21 -19.35
CA TYR A 123 -5.33 -9.91 -19.56
C TYR A 123 -6.46 -8.88 -19.67
N ASP A 124 -7.22 -8.98 -20.75
CA ASP A 124 -8.43 -8.23 -21.04
C ASP A 124 -9.62 -8.82 -20.25
N PHE A 125 -10.47 -7.97 -19.71
CA PHE A 125 -11.74 -8.40 -19.12
C PHE A 125 -12.84 -7.46 -19.62
N ASP A 126 -13.82 -8.01 -20.32
CA ASP A 126 -14.98 -7.24 -20.76
C ASP A 126 -15.71 -6.62 -19.55
N LEU A 127 -15.89 -5.30 -19.57
CA LEU A 127 -16.43 -4.54 -18.44
C LEU A 127 -17.90 -4.88 -18.12
N LYS A 128 -18.65 -5.50 -19.05
CA LYS A 128 -20.05 -5.91 -18.84
C LYS A 128 -20.15 -7.34 -18.37
N THR A 129 -19.44 -8.25 -19.04
CA THR A 129 -19.60 -9.70 -18.87
C THR A 129 -18.51 -10.33 -18.02
N GLY A 130 -17.38 -9.63 -17.86
CA GLY A 130 -16.19 -10.08 -17.17
C GLY A 130 -15.34 -11.08 -17.95
N HIS A 131 -15.75 -11.53 -19.14
CA HIS A 131 -14.99 -12.54 -19.89
C HIS A 131 -13.71 -11.96 -20.49
N SER A 132 -12.66 -12.76 -20.47
CA SER A 132 -11.41 -12.55 -21.20
C SER A 132 -11.34 -13.46 -22.40
N GLU A 133 -10.69 -13.02 -23.48
CA GLU A 133 -10.33 -13.88 -24.62
C GLU A 133 -9.52 -15.13 -24.22
N THR A 134 -8.84 -15.07 -23.08
CA THR A 134 -8.04 -16.17 -22.53
C THR A 134 -8.86 -17.22 -21.78
N GLY A 135 -10.19 -17.06 -21.71
CA GLY A 135 -11.11 -17.98 -21.03
C GLY A 135 -11.27 -17.73 -19.53
N MET A 136 -10.63 -16.70 -18.98
CA MET A 136 -10.85 -16.24 -17.60
C MET A 136 -12.11 -15.37 -17.49
N LYS A 137 -12.64 -15.23 -16.27
CA LYS A 137 -13.81 -14.41 -16.00
C LYS A 137 -13.66 -13.61 -14.71
N ALA A 138 -13.84 -12.29 -14.78
CA ALA A 138 -13.98 -11.39 -13.64
C ALA A 138 -15.43 -11.26 -13.21
N CYS A 139 -15.67 -11.04 -11.91
CA CYS A 139 -17.00 -10.69 -11.46
C CYS A 139 -17.29 -9.23 -11.85
N THR A 140 -18.40 -9.02 -12.55
CA THR A 140 -18.97 -7.72 -12.87
C THR A 140 -20.28 -7.54 -12.12
N TYR A 141 -20.57 -6.31 -11.74
CA TYR A 141 -21.68 -5.96 -10.86
C TYR A 141 -22.60 -5.00 -11.61
N ALA A 142 -23.91 -5.30 -11.57
CA ALA A 142 -24.89 -4.43 -12.15
C ALA A 142 -24.91 -3.08 -11.40
N THR A 143 -25.07 -2.01 -12.17
CA THR A 143 -25.22 -0.65 -11.64
C THR A 143 -26.54 -0.05 -12.06
N ASP A 144 -27.12 0.76 -11.18
CA ASP A 144 -28.36 1.48 -11.43
C ASP A 144 -28.25 2.93 -10.93
N ILE A 145 -28.95 3.86 -11.57
CA ILE A 145 -29.02 5.27 -11.14
C ILE A 145 -30.45 5.57 -10.74
N ARG A 146 -30.64 5.86 -9.46
CA ARG A 146 -31.96 6.14 -8.87
C ARG A 146 -31.99 7.52 -8.25
N THR A 147 -33.14 8.17 -8.34
CA THR A 147 -33.39 9.45 -7.69
C THR A 147 -33.99 9.22 -6.31
N GLU A 148 -33.31 9.68 -5.27
CA GLU A 148 -33.80 9.73 -3.88
C GLU A 148 -33.65 11.15 -3.36
N ASP A 149 -34.70 11.68 -2.71
CA ASP A 149 -34.74 13.03 -2.13
C ASP A 149 -34.31 14.18 -3.08
N GLY A 150 -34.59 14.01 -4.38
CA GLY A 150 -34.26 15.00 -5.41
C GLY A 150 -32.81 14.97 -5.90
N ALA A 151 -31.99 14.02 -5.44
CA ALA A 151 -30.63 13.79 -5.90
C ALA A 151 -30.48 12.40 -6.55
N GLU A 152 -29.71 12.34 -7.64
CA GLU A 152 -29.39 11.08 -8.31
C GLU A 152 -28.22 10.38 -7.61
N HIS A 153 -28.41 9.09 -7.32
CA HIS A 153 -27.42 8.26 -6.64
C HIS A 153 -27.09 7.04 -7.49
N ILE A 154 -25.83 6.60 -7.41
CA ILE A 154 -25.41 5.33 -7.98
C ILE A 154 -25.63 4.20 -6.98
N TRP A 155 -26.25 3.14 -7.49
CA TRP A 155 -26.51 1.89 -6.80
C TRP A 155 -25.71 0.77 -7.47
N VAL A 156 -25.10 -0.09 -6.67
CA VAL A 156 -24.26 -1.19 -7.15
C VAL A 156 -24.75 -2.50 -6.56
N GLU A 157 -24.84 -3.54 -7.38
CA GLU A 157 -25.15 -4.91 -6.98
C GLU A 157 -24.15 -5.40 -5.93
N THR A 158 -24.66 -6.02 -4.87
CA THR A 158 -23.81 -6.56 -3.80
C THR A 158 -23.26 -7.95 -4.18
N PRO A 159 -22.06 -8.32 -3.69
CA PRO A 159 -21.47 -9.62 -3.99
C PRO A 159 -22.30 -10.80 -3.47
N GLU A 160 -22.35 -11.86 -4.28
CA GLU A 160 -22.99 -13.12 -3.92
C GLU A 160 -22.31 -13.75 -2.69
N GLY A 161 -23.09 -14.44 -1.86
CA GLY A 161 -22.60 -15.20 -0.70
C GLY A 161 -22.39 -14.42 0.60
N GLY A 162 -22.54 -13.08 0.58
CA GLY A 162 -22.53 -12.26 1.80
C GLY A 162 -23.90 -11.68 2.16
N ASN A 163 -24.13 -11.39 3.44
CA ASN A 163 -25.33 -10.69 3.90
C ASN A 163 -24.99 -9.33 4.53
N GLY A 164 -25.92 -8.38 4.45
CA GLY A 164 -25.80 -7.08 5.11
C GLY A 164 -24.59 -6.24 4.67
N TRP A 165 -24.25 -6.29 3.37
CA TRP A 165 -23.16 -5.52 2.81
C TRP A 165 -23.32 -4.02 3.08
N ARG A 166 -22.24 -3.38 3.53
CA ARG A 166 -22.15 -1.93 3.68
C ARG A 166 -20.90 -1.39 3.00
N LEU A 167 -21.00 -0.16 2.50
CA LEU A 167 -19.87 0.57 1.95
C LEU A 167 -18.97 1.04 3.10
N VAL A 168 -17.70 0.65 3.07
CA VAL A 168 -16.70 1.05 4.06
C VAL A 168 -15.78 2.13 3.50
N GLU A 169 -15.50 2.07 2.20
CA GLU A 169 -14.60 3.00 1.53
C GLU A 169 -15.13 3.30 0.14
N PHE A 170 -15.16 4.58 -0.21
CA PHE A 170 -15.35 5.04 -1.58
C PHE A 170 -14.36 6.18 -1.80
N ARG A 171 -13.34 5.94 -2.63
CA ARG A 171 -12.30 6.95 -2.88
C ARG A 171 -11.97 7.03 -4.36
N PRO A 172 -11.65 8.24 -4.86
CA PRO A 172 -11.12 8.37 -6.20
C PRO A 172 -9.76 7.67 -6.31
N VAL A 173 -9.51 7.06 -7.47
CA VAL A 173 -8.17 6.61 -7.83
C VAL A 173 -7.43 7.78 -8.45
N SER A 174 -6.33 8.19 -7.83
CA SER A 174 -5.49 9.24 -8.40
C SER A 174 -4.93 8.77 -9.74
N GLU A 175 -5.34 9.41 -10.83
CA GLU A 175 -4.71 9.31 -12.15
C GLU A 175 -3.38 10.08 -12.09
N GLY A 176 -2.44 9.55 -11.31
CA GLY A 176 -1.12 10.11 -11.16
C GLY A 176 -0.36 9.92 -12.46
N ALA A 177 -0.12 11.04 -13.14
CA ALA A 177 1.02 11.36 -13.99
C ALA A 177 2.06 10.23 -14.10
N GLN A 178 2.46 9.95 -15.34
CA GLN A 178 3.73 9.30 -15.59
C GLN A 178 4.77 9.83 -14.61
N ILE A 179 5.48 8.91 -13.98
CA ILE A 179 6.72 9.18 -13.24
C ILE A 179 7.69 9.74 -14.28
N SER A 180 7.57 11.04 -14.54
CA SER A 180 8.43 11.86 -15.34
C SER A 180 9.02 12.87 -14.36
N THR A 181 10.31 12.67 -14.11
CA THR A 181 11.27 13.70 -13.72
C THR A 181 11.00 14.45 -12.40
N TYR A 182 11.47 13.87 -11.30
CA TYR A 182 12.25 14.69 -10.38
C TYR A 182 13.57 15.01 -11.09
N PRO A 183 14.08 16.26 -11.05
CA PRO A 183 15.22 16.66 -11.86
C PRO A 183 16.44 15.85 -11.46
N GLU A 184 16.94 15.07 -12.42
CA GLU A 184 18.34 14.64 -12.43
C GLU A 184 19.19 15.92 -12.33
N LEU A 185 20.08 15.95 -11.34
CA LEU A 185 21.22 16.85 -11.35
C LEU A 185 22.11 16.45 -12.52
N ASP A 186 21.83 17.02 -13.69
CA ASP A 186 22.59 16.81 -14.91
C ASP A 186 23.93 17.54 -14.81
N LEU A 187 24.92 16.82 -14.27
CA LEU A 187 26.34 17.13 -14.41
C LEU A 187 26.76 16.82 -15.85
N ARG A 188 26.52 17.75 -16.78
CA ARG A 188 27.43 18.11 -17.91
C ARG A 188 26.81 19.15 -18.84
N SER A 189 27.65 20.12 -19.22
CA SER A 189 27.55 20.98 -20.41
C SER A 189 26.66 22.23 -20.33
N THR A 190 27.23 23.30 -19.76
CA THR A 190 27.11 24.63 -20.39
C THR A 190 28.51 25.18 -20.65
N SER A 191 28.92 25.17 -21.92
CA SER A 191 30.09 25.90 -22.40
C SER A 191 29.65 27.11 -23.22
N LYS A 192 30.19 28.27 -22.84
CA LYS A 192 30.27 29.58 -23.53
C LYS A 192 29.03 30.49 -23.44
N ALA A 193 29.13 31.76 -23.04
CA ALA A 193 30.27 32.58 -22.62
C ALA A 193 29.82 33.88 -21.92
N GLU A 194 30.75 34.40 -21.11
CA GLU A 194 31.05 35.82 -20.81
C GLU A 194 30.27 36.63 -19.74
N PHE A 195 31.10 37.27 -18.90
CA PHE A 195 30.89 38.29 -17.84
C PHE A 195 30.57 37.83 -16.40
N ALA A 196 31.65 37.50 -15.65
CA ALA A 196 31.84 37.89 -14.24
C ALA A 196 33.31 37.66 -13.81
N ASP A 197 33.88 38.59 -13.05
CA ASP A 197 35.28 38.63 -12.58
C ASP A 197 35.78 37.35 -11.84
N PRO A 198 37.10 37.06 -11.87
CA PRO A 198 37.66 35.86 -11.24
C PRO A 198 37.58 35.91 -9.70
N PRO A 199 37.28 34.78 -9.03
CA PRO A 199 37.26 34.70 -7.57
C PRO A 199 38.69 34.77 -6.97
N PRO A 200 38.84 35.26 -5.72
CA PRO A 200 40.13 35.33 -5.04
C PRO A 200 40.74 33.93 -4.80
N PRO A 201 42.07 33.82 -4.69
CA PRO A 201 42.73 32.53 -4.50
C PRO A 201 42.32 31.87 -3.17
N PRO A 202 42.22 30.53 -3.14
CA PRO A 202 41.81 29.80 -1.95
C PRO A 202 42.83 29.97 -0.82
N VAL A 203 42.31 30.16 0.39
CA VAL A 203 43.10 30.17 1.62
C VAL A 203 43.64 28.76 1.87
N ASP A 204 44.95 28.66 2.10
CA ASP A 204 45.62 27.39 2.38
C ASP A 204 45.21 26.84 3.76
N LEU A 205 44.41 25.77 3.75
CA LEU A 205 43.95 25.05 4.94
C LEU A 205 44.75 23.75 5.17
N SER A 206 45.93 23.59 4.55
CA SER A 206 46.79 22.40 4.67
C SER A 206 47.20 22.03 6.10
N HIS A 207 46.97 22.90 7.07
CA HIS A 207 47.24 22.66 8.49
C HIS A 207 46.10 22.00 9.27
N LEU A 208 44.90 21.85 8.70
CA LEU A 208 43.77 21.16 9.36
C LEU A 208 43.74 19.69 8.95
N SER A 209 44.59 18.89 9.58
CA SER A 209 44.53 17.42 9.51
C SER A 209 43.31 16.91 10.28
N ILE A 210 42.18 16.78 9.58
CA ILE A 210 41.09 15.90 9.99
C ILE A 210 41.22 14.64 9.13
N SER A 211 41.52 13.52 9.76
CA SER A 211 41.49 12.20 9.11
C SER A 211 40.06 11.90 8.67
N SER A 212 39.72 12.23 7.43
CA SER A 212 38.50 11.79 6.78
C SER A 212 38.65 10.33 6.35
N PRO A 213 37.68 9.45 6.61
CA PRO A 213 37.65 8.14 5.97
C PRO A 213 37.47 8.35 4.46
N THR A 214 38.23 7.59 3.67
CA THR A 214 38.12 7.53 2.19
C THR A 214 36.66 7.45 1.75
N PRO A 215 36.21 8.24 0.74
CA PRO A 215 34.86 8.12 0.19
C PRO A 215 34.68 6.70 -0.35
N LYS A 216 33.75 5.92 0.21
CA LYS A 216 33.32 4.67 -0.41
C LYS A 216 32.67 5.01 -1.75
N GLU A 217 33.07 4.32 -2.82
CA GLU A 217 32.34 4.42 -4.09
C GLU A 217 30.88 4.05 -3.87
N PRO A 218 29.93 4.81 -4.45
CA PRO A 218 28.51 4.54 -4.27
C PRO A 218 28.15 3.17 -4.84
N GLU A 219 27.56 2.32 -4.00
CA GLU A 219 27.12 0.99 -4.41
C GLU A 219 26.02 1.11 -5.50
N PRO A 220 26.10 0.34 -6.59
CA PRO A 220 25.14 0.46 -7.69
C PRO A 220 23.74 0.00 -7.28
N LEU A 221 22.72 0.60 -7.90
CA LEU A 221 21.31 0.30 -7.64
C LEU A 221 21.01 -1.19 -7.80
N VAL A 222 21.41 -1.76 -8.94
CA VAL A 222 21.38 -3.20 -9.19
C VAL A 222 22.77 -3.77 -8.84
N PRO A 223 22.85 -4.80 -7.98
CA PRO A 223 24.10 -5.47 -7.70
C PRO A 223 24.78 -5.97 -8.99
N VAL A 224 26.08 -5.69 -9.14
CA VAL A 224 26.88 -6.11 -10.31
C VAL A 224 27.09 -7.62 -10.29
N GLU A 225 27.37 -8.17 -9.12
CA GLU A 225 27.50 -9.60 -8.91
C GLU A 225 26.13 -10.21 -8.59
N ASN A 226 25.75 -11.25 -9.33
CA ASN A 226 24.50 -12.00 -9.14
C ASN A 226 23.24 -11.11 -9.08
N PRO A 227 22.91 -10.38 -10.16
CA PRO A 227 21.75 -9.51 -10.17
C PRO A 227 20.47 -10.30 -9.83
N PRO A 228 19.63 -9.79 -8.92
CA PRO A 228 18.39 -10.44 -8.52
C PRO A 228 17.42 -10.53 -9.70
N THR A 229 16.89 -11.73 -9.94
CA THR A 229 15.95 -12.04 -11.04
C THR A 229 14.54 -12.35 -10.55
N THR A 230 14.35 -12.44 -9.23
CA THR A 230 13.08 -12.74 -8.58
C THR A 230 12.78 -11.75 -7.47
N LEU A 231 11.51 -11.65 -7.08
CA LEU A 231 11.09 -10.75 -6.00
C LEU A 231 11.74 -11.10 -4.65
N VAL A 232 11.83 -12.39 -4.31
CA VAL A 232 12.49 -12.83 -3.07
C VAL A 232 13.99 -12.53 -3.07
N GLN A 233 14.67 -12.65 -4.21
CA GLN A 233 16.07 -12.22 -4.32
C GLN A 233 16.23 -10.72 -4.10
N TRP A 234 15.35 -9.91 -4.70
CA TRP A 234 15.31 -8.47 -4.45
C TRP A 234 15.06 -8.14 -2.97
N ALA A 235 14.10 -8.81 -2.33
CA ALA A 235 13.81 -8.63 -0.91
C ALA A 235 15.06 -8.88 -0.05
N VAL A 236 15.82 -9.94 -0.32
CA VAL A 236 17.06 -10.25 0.42
C VAL A 236 18.17 -9.22 0.14
N VAL A 237 18.31 -8.74 -1.10
CA VAL A 237 19.27 -7.66 -1.43
C VAL A 237 18.92 -6.38 -0.66
N ILE A 238 17.65 -6.00 -0.62
CA ILE A 238 17.16 -4.80 0.07
C ILE A 238 17.38 -4.92 1.58
N LEU A 239 17.04 -6.06 2.17
CA LEU A 239 17.27 -6.33 3.59
C LEU A 239 18.76 -6.30 3.98
N ASN A 240 19.67 -6.64 3.05
CA ASN A 240 21.11 -6.55 3.26
C ASN A 240 21.71 -5.18 2.90
N THR A 241 20.90 -4.20 2.47
CA THR A 241 21.37 -2.86 2.12
C THR A 241 21.45 -1.98 3.38
N PRO A 242 22.65 -1.57 3.83
CA PRO A 242 22.79 -0.78 5.06
C PRO A 242 22.43 0.71 4.87
N ASP A 243 22.68 1.24 3.67
CA ASP A 243 22.39 2.63 3.31
C ASP A 243 20.87 2.84 3.19
N PRO A 244 20.27 3.76 3.96
CA PRO A 244 18.82 3.96 4.00
C PRO A 244 18.25 4.52 2.69
N MET A 245 19.02 5.33 1.96
CA MET A 245 18.59 5.92 0.68
C MET A 245 18.72 4.92 -0.46
N LEU A 246 19.81 4.16 -0.52
CA LEU A 246 19.96 3.07 -1.47
C LEU A 246 18.88 2.00 -1.25
N LYS A 247 18.50 1.74 0.01
CA LYS A 247 17.38 0.84 0.33
C LYS A 247 16.06 1.31 -0.26
N VAL A 248 15.76 2.61 -0.14
CA VAL A 248 14.59 3.23 -0.78
C VAL A 248 14.65 3.11 -2.30
N GLN A 249 15.80 3.41 -2.91
CA GLN A 249 15.96 3.32 -4.36
C GLN A 249 15.78 1.89 -4.86
N ARG A 250 16.39 0.91 -4.19
CA ARG A 250 16.23 -0.52 -4.50
C ARG A 250 14.81 -0.99 -4.32
N THR A 251 14.11 -0.52 -3.28
CA THR A 251 12.69 -0.82 -3.07
C THR A 251 11.85 -0.30 -4.23
N ARG A 252 12.00 0.97 -4.62
CA ARG A 252 11.31 1.56 -5.78
C ARG A 252 11.59 0.77 -7.06
N HIS A 253 12.86 0.43 -7.29
CA HIS A 253 13.27 -0.32 -8.47
C HIS A 253 12.68 -1.73 -8.50
N ALA A 254 12.79 -2.51 -7.41
CA ALA A 254 12.23 -3.85 -7.31
C ALA A 254 10.70 -3.87 -7.48
N VAL A 255 10.01 -2.90 -6.88
CA VAL A 255 8.55 -2.75 -7.01
C VAL A 255 8.17 -2.40 -8.45
N GLN A 256 8.93 -1.52 -9.13
CA GLN A 256 8.70 -1.21 -10.55
C GLN A 256 8.89 -2.44 -11.43
N LEU A 257 9.97 -3.20 -11.24
CA LEU A 257 10.22 -4.44 -11.98
C LEU A 257 9.11 -5.46 -11.76
N PHE A 258 8.60 -5.55 -10.52
CA PHE A 258 7.51 -6.45 -10.17
C PHE A 258 6.19 -6.02 -10.83
N ARG A 259 5.85 -4.73 -10.74
CA ARG A 259 4.62 -4.15 -11.32
C ARG A 259 4.54 -4.25 -12.83
N THR A 260 5.68 -4.10 -13.50
CA THR A 260 5.76 -4.13 -14.97
C THR A 260 5.98 -5.53 -15.54
N GLY A 261 5.95 -6.59 -14.70
CA GLY A 261 6.17 -7.96 -15.15
C GLY A 261 7.61 -8.26 -15.61
N GLN A 262 8.56 -7.35 -15.36
CA GLN A 262 9.97 -7.56 -15.71
C GLN A 262 10.65 -8.59 -14.79
N LEU A 263 10.08 -8.84 -13.60
CA LEU A 263 10.42 -10.01 -12.79
C LEU A 263 9.65 -11.24 -13.26
N LYS A 264 10.38 -12.19 -13.86
CA LYS A 264 9.80 -13.45 -14.40
C LYS A 264 9.17 -14.35 -13.34
N SER A 265 9.48 -14.15 -12.06
CA SER A 265 8.94 -14.94 -10.96
C SER A 265 9.05 -14.20 -9.63
N ILE A 266 8.11 -14.49 -8.73
CA ILE A 266 8.24 -14.12 -7.30
C ILE A 266 9.43 -14.85 -6.66
N GLY A 267 9.70 -16.09 -7.08
CA GLY A 267 10.80 -16.91 -6.54
C GLY A 267 10.48 -17.66 -5.23
N HIS A 268 9.31 -17.45 -4.63
CA HIS A 268 8.93 -18.06 -3.35
C HIS A 268 8.80 -19.59 -3.40
N ARG A 269 8.53 -20.20 -4.56
CA ARG A 269 8.46 -21.67 -4.71
C ARG A 269 9.80 -22.33 -5.03
N SER A 270 10.87 -21.54 -5.12
CA SER A 270 12.20 -22.05 -5.44
C SER A 270 12.81 -22.75 -4.22
N SER A 271 13.33 -23.97 -4.41
CA SER A 271 14.13 -24.66 -3.38
C SER A 271 15.46 -23.96 -3.09
N LYS A 272 15.86 -23.01 -3.92
CA LYS A 272 17.07 -22.19 -3.78
C LYS A 272 16.74 -20.73 -3.41
N ALA A 273 15.56 -20.46 -2.87
CA ALA A 273 15.22 -19.12 -2.41
C ALA A 273 16.25 -18.64 -1.36
N PRO A 274 16.84 -17.45 -1.52
CA PRO A 274 17.83 -16.94 -0.57
C PRO A 274 17.17 -16.68 0.79
N ARG A 275 17.93 -16.89 1.87
CA ARG A 275 17.48 -16.60 3.23
C ARG A 275 17.71 -15.12 3.56
N PRO A 276 16.73 -14.40 4.15
CA PRO A 276 16.95 -13.04 4.64
C PRO A 276 17.92 -13.00 5.84
N PRO A 277 18.57 -11.87 6.10
CA PRO A 277 19.39 -11.71 7.30
C PRO A 277 18.52 -11.82 8.57
N ASP A 278 19.09 -12.30 9.68
CA ASP A 278 18.39 -12.33 10.97
C ASP A 278 18.27 -10.91 11.57
N VAL A 279 19.20 -10.02 11.22
CA VAL A 279 19.16 -8.58 11.52
C VAL A 279 19.66 -7.82 10.29
N PRO A 280 18.82 -6.96 9.67
CA PRO A 280 19.22 -6.07 8.59
C PRO A 280 20.38 -5.19 9.03
N PRO A 281 21.50 -5.15 8.28
CA PRO A 281 22.59 -4.24 8.60
C PRO A 281 22.13 -2.79 8.50
N ARG A 282 22.90 -1.93 9.14
CA ARG A 282 22.75 -0.48 9.11
C ARG A 282 24.13 0.14 8.98
N GLU A 283 24.19 1.36 8.47
CA GLU A 283 25.43 2.12 8.46
C GLU A 283 26.01 2.31 9.87
N GLU A 284 27.34 2.41 9.97
CA GLU A 284 28.05 2.47 11.23
C GLU A 284 27.61 3.67 12.11
N LEU A 285 27.36 4.82 11.48
CA LEU A 285 26.86 6.01 12.18
C LEU A 285 25.50 5.74 12.84
N TYR A 286 24.62 5.01 12.16
CA TYR A 286 23.32 4.63 12.68
C TYR A 286 23.44 3.56 13.78
N ASN A 287 24.31 2.56 13.60
CA ASN A 287 24.55 1.53 14.61
C ASN A 287 25.01 2.11 15.93
N ARG A 288 25.94 3.07 15.91
CA ARG A 288 26.45 3.76 17.11
C ARG A 288 25.37 4.51 17.87
N ASN A 289 24.33 4.94 17.17
CA ASN A 289 23.20 5.66 17.73
C ASN A 289 22.02 4.75 18.06
N THR A 290 22.09 3.45 17.76
CA THR A 290 21.04 2.53 18.20
C THR A 290 21.21 2.22 19.68
N VAL A 291 20.23 2.59 20.50
CA VAL A 291 20.26 2.48 21.97
C VAL A 291 19.06 1.70 22.50
N ASP A 292 19.23 1.14 23.70
CA ASP A 292 18.13 0.55 24.47
C ASP A 292 17.08 1.64 24.81
N VAL A 293 15.81 1.26 24.73
CA VAL A 293 14.64 2.11 25.03
C VAL A 293 14.77 2.82 26.39
N SER A 294 15.39 2.16 27.38
CA SER A 294 15.59 2.69 28.73
C SER A 294 16.55 3.90 28.82
N LYS A 295 17.31 4.19 27.76
CA LYS A 295 18.35 5.24 27.73
C LYS A 295 17.97 6.50 26.93
N ILE A 296 16.75 6.57 26.40
CA ILE A 296 16.27 7.73 25.62
C ILE A 296 15.79 8.83 26.56
N ASN A 297 16.52 9.95 26.61
CA ASN A 297 16.07 11.16 27.31
C ASN A 297 14.93 11.85 26.54
N LYS A 298 13.85 12.25 27.23
CA LYS A 298 12.71 12.98 26.65
C LYS A 298 13.14 14.37 26.13
N ARG A 299 13.51 14.46 24.85
CA ARG A 299 13.75 15.73 24.16
C ARG A 299 12.52 16.12 23.33
N ARG A 300 11.93 17.28 23.62
CA ARG A 300 10.69 17.79 23.01
C ARG A 300 10.91 18.58 21.71
N ASN A 301 11.96 18.28 20.93
CA ASN A 301 12.24 19.00 19.68
C ASN A 301 11.55 18.31 18.49
N ARG A 302 10.90 19.08 17.62
CA ARG A 302 10.30 18.61 16.35
C ARG A 302 11.28 17.82 15.49
N ALA A 303 12.55 18.23 15.42
CA ALA A 303 13.59 17.49 14.71
C ALA A 303 13.80 16.08 15.28
N VAL A 304 13.77 15.93 16.61
CA VAL A 304 13.89 14.62 17.26
C VAL A 304 12.68 13.74 16.96
N MET A 305 11.48 14.33 16.93
CA MET A 305 10.26 13.60 16.58
C MET A 305 10.27 13.11 15.12
N LEU A 306 10.62 13.98 14.16
CA LEU A 306 10.73 13.60 12.75
C LEU A 306 11.81 12.54 12.52
N HIS A 307 12.94 12.65 13.22
CA HIS A 307 14.02 11.65 13.17
C HIS A 307 13.55 10.28 13.68
N ALA A 308 12.85 10.25 14.83
CA ALA A 308 12.32 9.02 15.40
C ALA A 308 11.26 8.37 14.49
N LEU A 309 10.37 9.16 13.88
CA LEU A 309 9.40 8.65 12.90
C LEU A 309 10.10 8.09 11.66
N ALA A 310 11.07 8.81 11.09
CA ALA A 310 11.83 8.31 9.93
C ALA A 310 12.53 6.98 10.24
N ASN A 311 13.00 6.81 11.48
CA ASN A 311 13.58 5.56 11.93
C ASN A 311 12.56 4.41 11.98
N ILE A 312 11.32 4.69 12.39
CA ILE A 312 10.23 3.71 12.36
C ILE A 312 9.98 3.28 10.91
N GLU A 313 9.88 4.21 9.97
CA GLU A 313 9.62 3.86 8.56
C GLU A 313 10.76 3.05 7.93
N GLN A 314 12.01 3.30 8.33
CA GLN A 314 13.13 2.44 7.89
C GLN A 314 13.00 1.00 8.38
N TRP A 315 12.52 0.80 9.60
CA TRP A 315 12.18 -0.55 10.07
C TRP A 315 10.95 -1.11 9.35
N ALA A 316 9.96 -0.29 9.03
CA ALA A 316 8.77 -0.71 8.31
C ALA A 316 9.09 -1.19 6.88
N ILE A 317 9.99 -0.50 6.15
CA ILE A 317 10.53 -0.98 4.87
C ILE A 317 11.13 -2.38 5.02
N ASP A 318 11.96 -2.59 6.04
CA ASP A 318 12.55 -3.91 6.29
C ASP A 318 11.50 -4.95 6.66
N LEU A 319 10.50 -4.62 7.46
CA LEU A 319 9.45 -5.57 7.86
C LEU A 319 8.59 -6.00 6.67
N ALA A 320 8.29 -5.08 5.75
CA ALA A 320 7.55 -5.36 4.52
C ALA A 320 8.32 -6.30 3.57
N TRP A 321 9.64 -6.16 3.49
CA TRP A 321 10.48 -7.09 2.72
C TRP A 321 10.77 -8.41 3.46
N ASP A 322 10.92 -8.36 4.78
CA ASP A 322 11.20 -9.53 5.62
C ASP A 322 10.06 -10.54 5.54
N ILE A 323 8.81 -10.09 5.58
CA ILE A 323 7.68 -11.01 5.54
C ILE A 323 7.60 -11.76 4.18
N ILE A 324 7.96 -11.09 3.08
CA ILE A 324 8.07 -11.70 1.75
C ILE A 324 9.20 -12.75 1.72
N ALA A 325 10.40 -12.36 2.14
CA ALA A 325 11.59 -13.21 2.03
C ALA A 325 11.58 -14.38 3.01
N ARG A 326 11.08 -14.17 4.24
CA ARG A 326 11.14 -15.14 5.33
C ARG A 326 10.05 -16.20 5.22
N TYR A 327 8.83 -15.79 4.87
CA TYR A 327 7.68 -16.71 4.87
C TYR A 327 7.28 -17.21 3.49
N GLY A 328 7.61 -16.47 2.41
CA GLY A 328 7.34 -16.91 1.03
C GLY A 328 7.82 -18.35 0.77
N PRO A 329 9.09 -18.70 1.05
CA PRO A 329 9.61 -20.05 0.83
C PRO A 329 8.98 -21.15 1.69
N SER A 330 8.51 -20.82 2.90
CA SER A 330 7.91 -21.79 3.82
C SER A 330 6.40 -21.97 3.64
N HIS A 331 5.75 -21.08 2.87
CA HIS A 331 4.32 -21.11 2.60
C HIS A 331 4.08 -21.01 1.09
N PRO A 332 4.35 -22.09 0.33
CA PRO A 332 4.31 -22.08 -1.14
C PRO A 332 2.92 -21.82 -1.71
N ASP A 333 1.88 -21.97 -0.91
CA ASP A 333 0.49 -21.70 -1.28
C ASP A 333 0.08 -20.23 -1.11
N LEU A 334 0.97 -19.37 -0.58
CA LEU A 334 0.70 -17.94 -0.52
C LEU A 334 0.34 -17.40 -1.91
N PRO A 335 -0.82 -16.73 -2.05
CA PRO A 335 -1.25 -16.23 -3.34
C PRO A 335 -0.40 -15.01 -3.75
N PRO A 336 -0.29 -14.73 -5.06
CA PRO A 336 0.47 -13.58 -5.56
C PRO A 336 0.05 -12.23 -4.97
N ALA A 337 -1.24 -12.07 -4.64
CA ALA A 337 -1.77 -10.88 -3.96
C ALA A 337 -1.04 -10.58 -2.64
N PHE A 338 -0.57 -11.60 -1.90
CA PHE A 338 0.22 -11.39 -0.68
C PHE A 338 1.49 -10.60 -0.98
N PHE A 339 2.19 -10.99 -2.03
CA PHE A 339 3.42 -10.35 -2.45
C PHE A 339 3.14 -8.94 -3.02
N ALA A 340 2.03 -8.75 -3.73
CA ALA A 340 1.60 -7.44 -4.21
C ALA A 340 1.29 -6.46 -3.07
N ASP A 341 0.58 -6.91 -2.03
CA ASP A 341 0.22 -6.06 -0.90
C ASP A 341 1.46 -5.63 -0.11
N PHE A 342 2.36 -6.58 0.22
CA PHE A 342 3.58 -6.25 0.97
C PHE A 342 4.63 -5.48 0.16
N THR A 343 4.67 -5.63 -1.17
CA THR A 343 5.50 -4.77 -2.02
C THR A 343 4.94 -3.35 -2.14
N LYS A 344 3.61 -3.19 -2.16
CA LYS A 344 2.97 -1.87 -2.06
C LYS A 344 3.30 -1.22 -0.72
N MET A 345 3.13 -1.93 0.39
CA MET A 345 3.48 -1.43 1.73
C MET A 345 4.96 -1.01 1.78
N ALA A 346 5.89 -1.82 1.30
CA ALA A 346 7.31 -1.44 1.24
C ALA A 346 7.57 -0.14 0.45
N LEU A 347 6.81 0.11 -0.63
CA LEU A 347 6.89 1.33 -1.40
C LEU A 347 6.32 2.54 -0.62
N ASP A 348 5.20 2.35 0.06
CA ASP A 348 4.57 3.37 0.89
C ASP A 348 5.50 3.77 2.05
N GLU A 349 6.13 2.80 2.74
CA GLU A 349 7.11 3.10 3.79
C GLU A 349 8.37 3.79 3.25
N SER A 350 8.79 3.45 2.02
CA SER A 350 9.87 4.16 1.34
C SER A 350 9.52 5.62 1.03
N LYS A 351 8.25 5.89 0.71
CA LYS A 351 7.70 7.25 0.54
C LYS A 351 7.64 7.96 1.90
N HIS A 352 7.13 7.32 2.95
CA HIS A 352 7.04 7.87 4.30
C HIS A 352 8.41 8.31 4.81
N PHE A 353 9.39 7.41 4.71
CA PHE A 353 10.78 7.71 5.06
C PHE A 353 11.33 8.91 4.28
N SER A 354 11.09 8.95 2.96
CA SER A 354 11.57 10.04 2.11
C SER A 354 10.94 11.38 2.51
N LEU A 355 9.64 11.41 2.82
CA LEU A 355 8.93 12.61 3.28
C LEU A 355 9.51 13.10 4.61
N LEU A 356 9.67 12.21 5.60
CA LEU A 356 10.14 12.56 6.93
C LEU A 356 11.60 13.02 6.92
N THR A 357 12.47 12.37 6.15
CA THR A 357 13.88 12.77 6.01
C THR A 357 14.04 14.10 5.29
N ALA A 358 13.25 14.35 4.23
CA ALA A 358 13.23 15.66 3.57
C ALA A 358 12.75 16.77 4.52
N ARG A 359 11.71 16.50 5.32
CA ARG A 359 11.23 17.44 6.34
C ARG A 359 12.26 17.68 7.44
N LEU A 360 12.92 16.63 7.93
CA LEU A 360 13.99 16.73 8.93
C LEU A 360 15.14 17.60 8.41
N ALA A 361 15.61 17.35 7.19
CA ALA A 361 16.69 18.11 6.57
C ALA A 361 16.32 19.59 6.41
N ALA A 362 15.08 19.90 6.01
CA ALA A 362 14.60 21.28 5.89
C ALA A 362 14.46 21.99 7.25
N LEU A 363 14.00 21.29 8.28
CA LEU A 363 13.75 21.87 9.61
C LEU A 363 15.02 21.98 10.46
N SER A 364 15.95 21.04 10.32
CA SER A 364 17.22 21.02 11.05
C SER A 364 18.35 20.44 10.19
N PRO A 365 18.94 21.27 9.30
CA PRO A 365 20.07 20.85 8.46
C PRO A 365 21.27 20.32 9.26
N ALA A 366 21.44 20.80 10.49
CA ALA A 366 22.48 20.36 11.42
C ALA A 366 22.22 18.99 12.08
N THR A 367 21.01 18.44 11.91
CA THR A 367 20.59 17.14 12.48
C THR A 367 20.21 16.19 11.35
N PRO A 368 21.19 15.61 10.63
CA PRO A 368 20.90 14.66 9.57
C PRO A 368 20.24 13.38 10.14
N TYR A 369 19.51 12.65 9.29
CA TYR A 369 19.02 11.32 9.66
C TYR A 369 20.19 10.42 10.12
N GLY A 370 19.93 9.54 11.08
CA GLY A 370 20.97 8.72 11.73
C GLY A 370 21.84 9.44 12.76
N SER A 371 21.74 10.77 12.95
CA SER A 371 22.56 11.51 13.95
C SER A 371 22.08 11.42 15.40
N LEU A 372 20.82 11.05 15.63
CA LEU A 372 20.23 10.95 16.96
C LEU A 372 20.03 9.49 17.39
N PRO A 373 20.01 9.22 18.71
CA PRO A 373 19.76 7.88 19.20
C PRO A 373 18.37 7.34 18.82
N VAL A 374 18.32 6.07 18.39
CA VAL A 374 17.10 5.36 17.95
C VAL A 374 17.02 3.99 18.60
N HIS A 375 15.84 3.38 18.65
CA HIS A 375 15.66 2.03 19.19
C HIS A 375 15.31 1.02 18.10
N ALA A 376 15.60 -0.26 18.36
CA ALA A 376 15.30 -1.39 17.48
C ALA A 376 14.06 -2.20 17.91
N GLY A 377 13.21 -1.66 18.80
CA GLY A 377 12.08 -2.41 19.39
C GLY A 377 11.09 -3.04 18.40
N LEU A 378 10.91 -2.43 17.21
CA LEU A 378 10.12 -3.04 16.12
C LEU A 378 10.78 -4.35 15.63
N TRP A 379 12.10 -4.32 15.37
CA TRP A 379 12.82 -5.51 14.92
C TRP A 379 12.96 -6.56 16.00
N GLU A 380 13.11 -6.17 17.27
CA GLU A 380 13.08 -7.10 18.40
C GLU A 380 11.75 -7.88 18.44
N SER A 381 10.62 -7.19 18.23
CA SER A 381 9.30 -7.83 18.11
C SER A 381 9.22 -8.75 16.87
N ALA A 382 9.89 -8.37 15.78
CA ALA A 382 9.98 -9.17 14.57
C ALA A 382 10.75 -10.47 14.80
N GLN A 383 11.85 -10.43 15.55
CA GLN A 383 12.65 -11.61 15.90
C GLN A 383 11.87 -12.61 16.74
N VAL A 384 11.06 -12.13 17.70
CA VAL A 384 10.17 -12.97 18.51
C VAL A 384 9.19 -13.77 17.64
N THR A 385 8.82 -13.24 16.48
CA THR A 385 7.81 -13.84 15.59
C THR A 385 8.38 -14.61 14.41
N PHE A 386 9.72 -14.74 14.26
CA PHE A 386 10.36 -15.43 13.12
C PHE A 386 9.83 -16.84 12.82
N ALA A 387 9.39 -17.56 13.85
CA ALA A 387 8.93 -18.93 13.72
C ALA A 387 7.50 -19.06 13.15
N SER A 388 6.73 -17.96 13.03
CA SER A 388 5.31 -18.03 12.68
C SER A 388 4.85 -16.82 11.88
N LEU A 389 4.40 -17.07 10.64
CA LEU A 389 3.75 -16.06 9.80
C LEU A 389 2.52 -15.46 10.50
N ARG A 390 1.73 -16.30 11.18
CA ARG A 390 0.54 -15.87 11.92
C ARG A 390 0.90 -14.92 13.07
N ALA A 391 1.95 -15.25 13.84
CA ALA A 391 2.44 -14.39 14.91
C ALA A 391 3.02 -13.08 14.35
N ARG A 392 3.71 -13.14 13.21
CA ARG A 392 4.24 -11.95 12.53
C ARG A 392 3.13 -10.99 12.13
N LEU A 393 2.09 -11.50 11.47
CA LEU A 393 0.91 -10.73 11.07
C LEU A 393 0.20 -10.12 12.28
N ALA A 394 0.04 -10.87 13.38
CA ALA A 394 -0.57 -10.35 14.60
C ALA A 394 0.26 -9.24 15.26
N ILE A 395 1.54 -9.49 15.56
CA ILE A 395 2.34 -8.57 16.38
C ILE A 395 2.81 -7.37 15.57
N ILE A 396 3.33 -7.58 14.36
CA ILE A 396 3.84 -6.47 13.55
C ILE A 396 2.67 -5.79 12.85
N HIS A 397 1.91 -6.52 12.03
CA HIS A 397 0.96 -5.90 11.11
C HIS A 397 -0.41 -5.54 11.71
N LEU A 398 -0.73 -5.99 12.93
CA LEU A 398 -1.98 -5.66 13.62
C LEU A 398 -1.79 -4.96 14.97
N VAL A 399 -0.69 -5.16 15.68
CA VAL A 399 -0.40 -4.41 16.93
C VAL A 399 0.44 -3.16 16.64
N HIS A 400 1.60 -3.30 15.98
CA HIS A 400 2.47 -2.14 15.71
C HIS A 400 1.88 -1.19 14.67
N GLU A 401 1.36 -1.68 13.54
CA GLU A 401 0.73 -0.80 12.54
C GLU A 401 -0.50 -0.06 13.12
N ALA A 402 -1.35 -0.77 13.87
CA ALA A 402 -2.52 -0.15 14.50
C ALA A 402 -2.13 0.87 15.59
N ARG A 403 -0.92 0.75 16.17
CA ARG A 403 -0.38 1.76 17.09
C ARG A 403 -0.06 3.07 16.36
N GLY A 404 0.32 3.01 15.08
CA GLY A 404 0.46 4.19 14.21
C GLY A 404 -0.85 4.97 14.14
N LEU A 405 -1.98 4.29 13.88
CA LEU A 405 -3.31 4.90 13.81
C LEU A 405 -3.73 5.63 15.09
N ASP A 406 -3.29 5.14 16.24
CA ASP A 406 -3.59 5.71 17.56
C ASP A 406 -2.73 6.95 17.88
N VAL A 407 -1.45 6.91 17.50
CA VAL A 407 -0.45 7.89 17.92
C VAL A 407 -0.29 9.04 16.92
N ASN A 408 -0.49 8.78 15.63
CA ASN A 408 -0.32 9.76 14.56
C ASN A 408 -1.21 10.99 14.72
N PRO A 409 -2.52 10.89 15.06
CA PRO A 409 -3.37 12.07 15.24
C PRO A 409 -2.85 13.05 16.29
N GLY A 410 -2.36 12.52 17.43
CA GLY A 410 -1.78 13.33 18.49
C GLY A 410 -0.44 13.96 18.10
N THR A 411 0.32 13.33 17.20
CA THR A 411 1.56 13.87 16.66
C THR A 411 1.29 14.97 15.63
N ILE A 412 0.33 14.75 14.73
CA ILE A 412 -0.15 15.75 13.76
C ILE A 412 -0.62 17.01 14.47
N ASP A 413 -1.43 16.88 15.53
CA ASP A 413 -1.93 18.02 16.30
C ASP A 413 -0.80 18.84 16.97
N LYS A 414 0.28 18.18 17.41
CA LYS A 414 1.46 18.88 17.95
C LYS A 414 2.15 19.74 16.89
N PHE A 415 2.35 19.21 15.68
CA PHE A 415 2.94 19.98 14.57
C PHE A 415 2.00 21.11 14.12
N ARG A 416 0.69 20.86 14.10
CA ARG A 416 -0.33 21.87 13.78
C ARG A 416 -0.32 23.03 14.76
N LYS A 417 -0.30 22.75 16.08
CA LYS A 417 -0.18 23.76 17.13
C LYS A 417 1.13 24.54 17.06
N ALA A 418 2.19 23.93 16.52
CA ALA A 418 3.47 24.59 16.29
C ALA A 418 3.52 25.41 14.97
N GLY A 419 2.44 25.45 14.19
CA GLY A 419 2.39 26.16 12.90
C GLY A 419 3.19 25.52 11.77
N ASP A 420 3.57 24.24 11.91
CA ASP A 420 4.41 23.51 10.94
C ASP A 420 3.54 22.81 9.88
N VAL A 421 3.00 23.60 8.96
CA VAL A 421 2.02 23.13 7.97
C VAL A 421 2.60 22.05 7.06
N GLU A 422 3.87 22.14 6.71
CA GLU A 422 4.54 21.16 5.84
C GLU A 422 4.71 19.81 6.52
N SER A 423 5.05 19.78 7.81
CA SER A 423 5.13 18.52 8.55
C SER A 423 3.75 17.92 8.81
N VAL A 424 2.73 18.76 9.05
CA VAL A 424 1.33 18.30 9.13
C VAL A 424 0.92 17.60 7.83
N ARG A 425 1.17 18.20 6.67
CA ARG A 425 0.83 17.61 5.37
C ARG A 425 1.51 16.25 5.14
N ALA A 426 2.81 16.16 5.49
CA ALA A 426 3.56 14.91 5.38
C ALA A 426 2.95 13.82 6.28
N LEU A 427 2.66 14.15 7.54
CA LEU A 427 2.10 13.21 8.52
C LEU A 427 0.65 12.81 8.22
N GLU A 428 -0.16 13.70 7.65
CA GLU A 428 -1.51 13.39 7.18
C GLU A 428 -1.49 12.42 6.00
N THR A 429 -0.50 12.55 5.10
CA THR A 429 -0.28 11.60 4.01
C THR A 429 0.07 10.22 4.57
N ILE A 430 1.02 10.16 5.52
CA ILE A 430 1.42 8.92 6.19
C ILE A 430 0.23 8.27 6.89
N HIS A 431 -0.51 9.03 7.70
CA HIS A 431 -1.66 8.53 8.45
C HIS A 431 -2.74 7.90 7.55
N HIS A 432 -2.98 8.46 6.36
CA HIS A 432 -3.91 7.89 5.41
C HIS A 432 -3.45 6.51 4.90
N ASP A 433 -2.16 6.40 4.57
CA ASP A 433 -1.57 5.16 4.06
C ASP A 433 -1.52 4.06 5.15
N GLU A 434 -1.29 4.43 6.42
CA GLU A 434 -1.27 3.51 7.58
C GLU A 434 -2.58 2.72 7.75
N VAL A 435 -3.74 3.31 7.42
CA VAL A 435 -5.02 2.59 7.47
C VAL A 435 -4.97 1.38 6.54
N THR A 436 -4.37 1.54 5.36
CA THR A 436 -4.24 0.46 4.37
C THR A 436 -3.22 -0.60 4.78
N HIS A 437 -2.21 -0.22 5.57
CA HIS A 437 -1.23 -1.16 6.12
C HIS A 437 -1.89 -2.09 7.15
N VAL A 438 -2.70 -1.53 8.05
CA VAL A 438 -3.48 -2.32 9.02
C VAL A 438 -4.50 -3.21 8.31
N THR A 439 -5.20 -2.70 7.28
CA THR A 439 -6.11 -3.50 6.45
C THR A 439 -5.39 -4.69 5.81
N THR A 440 -4.18 -4.46 5.29
CA THR A 440 -3.33 -5.51 4.70
C THR A 440 -2.97 -6.58 5.74
N GLY A 441 -2.53 -6.15 6.92
CA GLY A 441 -2.26 -7.03 8.05
C GLY A 441 -3.47 -7.87 8.44
N HIS A 442 -4.64 -7.23 8.56
CA HIS A 442 -5.90 -7.87 8.91
C HIS A 442 -6.30 -8.93 7.88
N ARG A 443 -6.32 -8.57 6.60
CA ARG A 443 -6.66 -9.47 5.48
C ARG A 443 -5.81 -10.73 5.47
N TRP A 444 -4.48 -10.61 5.60
CA TRP A 444 -3.62 -11.79 5.56
C TRP A 444 -3.68 -12.60 6.85
N PHE A 445 -3.89 -11.95 8.00
CA PHE A 445 -4.10 -12.64 9.25
C PHE A 445 -5.39 -13.47 9.23
N THR A 446 -6.51 -12.91 8.77
CA THR A 446 -7.78 -13.62 8.64
C THR A 446 -7.70 -14.72 7.59
N TRP A 447 -7.00 -14.51 6.47
CA TRP A 447 -6.73 -15.55 5.49
C TRP A 447 -5.98 -16.75 6.08
N VAL A 448 -4.92 -16.50 6.87
CA VAL A 448 -4.19 -17.57 7.58
C VAL A 448 -5.10 -18.30 8.57
N CYS A 449 -5.94 -17.57 9.31
CA CYS A 449 -6.88 -18.16 10.28
C CYS A 449 -7.95 -19.03 9.58
N ALA A 450 -8.53 -18.54 8.49
CA ALA A 450 -9.51 -19.26 7.69
C ALA A 450 -8.92 -20.56 7.14
N LYS A 451 -7.69 -20.52 6.62
CA LYS A 451 -6.99 -21.71 6.13
C LYS A 451 -6.73 -22.74 7.25
N GLN A 452 -6.55 -22.29 8.47
CA GLN A 452 -6.33 -23.14 9.65
C GLN A 452 -7.64 -23.56 10.34
N GLY A 453 -8.79 -23.04 9.92
CA GLY A 453 -10.09 -23.31 10.54
C GLY A 453 -10.23 -22.75 11.96
N VAL A 454 -9.57 -21.63 12.25
CA VAL A 454 -9.60 -21.00 13.59
C VAL A 454 -10.23 -19.61 13.55
N ASP A 455 -10.83 -19.19 14.66
CA ASP A 455 -11.41 -17.85 14.79
C ASP A 455 -10.30 -16.78 14.84
N PRO A 456 -10.37 -15.73 14.00
CA PRO A 456 -9.32 -14.71 13.93
C PRO A 456 -9.23 -13.86 15.21
N VAL A 457 -10.33 -13.55 15.89
CA VAL A 457 -10.28 -12.71 17.10
C VAL A 457 -9.61 -13.46 18.25
N VAL A 458 -10.05 -14.69 18.52
CA VAL A 458 -9.47 -15.56 19.55
C VAL A 458 -7.99 -15.80 19.27
N THR A 459 -7.67 -16.17 18.02
CA THR A 459 -6.29 -16.46 17.62
C THR A 459 -5.40 -15.24 17.73
N PHE A 460 -5.87 -14.06 17.32
CA PHE A 460 -5.11 -12.81 17.46
C PHE A 460 -4.77 -12.55 18.92
N ARG A 461 -5.76 -12.64 19.82
CA ARG A 461 -5.56 -12.41 21.25
C ARG A 461 -4.56 -13.41 21.84
N GLU A 462 -4.57 -14.67 21.39
CA GLU A 462 -3.57 -15.66 21.79
C GLU A 462 -2.16 -15.35 21.28
N GLU A 463 -2.01 -14.94 20.02
CA GLU A 463 -0.72 -14.54 19.47
C GLU A 463 -0.16 -13.32 20.22
N VAL A 464 -1.01 -12.34 20.57
CA VAL A 464 -0.61 -11.18 21.39
C VAL A 464 -0.21 -11.60 22.79
N LYS A 465 -0.94 -12.51 23.45
CA LYS A 465 -0.52 -13.05 24.75
C LYS A 465 0.88 -13.66 24.70
N LYS A 466 1.21 -14.39 23.63
CA LYS A 466 2.50 -15.07 23.47
C LYS A 466 3.63 -14.14 23.04
N GLY A 467 3.34 -13.18 22.16
CA GLY A 467 4.33 -12.36 21.47
C GLY A 467 4.45 -10.91 21.94
N TRP A 468 3.60 -10.46 22.87
CA TRP A 468 3.60 -9.08 23.39
C TRP A 468 3.87 -9.03 24.89
N ARG A 469 4.40 -7.89 25.36
CA ARG A 469 4.68 -7.64 26.78
C ARG A 469 3.79 -6.54 27.33
N GLY A 470 3.09 -6.84 28.42
CA GLY A 470 2.25 -5.86 29.12
C GLY A 470 0.99 -5.51 28.35
N ASP A 471 0.34 -4.42 28.74
CA ASP A 471 -0.96 -4.05 28.17
C ASP A 471 -0.80 -3.39 26.80
N VAL A 472 -1.69 -3.71 25.87
CA VAL A 472 -1.89 -2.89 24.67
C VAL A 472 -2.77 -1.73 25.08
N LYS A 473 -2.16 -0.57 25.35
CA LYS A 473 -2.84 0.60 25.92
C LYS A 473 -3.29 1.57 24.84
N GLY A 474 -4.46 2.17 25.03
CA GLY A 474 -4.94 3.29 24.24
C GLY A 474 -4.18 4.61 24.49
N PRO A 475 -4.74 5.77 24.06
CA PRO A 475 -6.06 5.91 23.44
C PRO A 475 -6.12 5.18 22.09
N PHE A 476 -7.23 4.50 21.81
CA PHE A 476 -7.43 3.81 20.53
C PHE A 476 -8.17 4.70 19.56
N ASN A 477 -7.68 4.81 18.33
CA ASN A 477 -8.42 5.42 17.24
C ASN A 477 -9.45 4.42 16.70
N ALA A 478 -10.58 4.30 17.40
CA ALA A 478 -11.61 3.31 17.09
C ALA A 478 -12.17 3.48 15.66
N VAL A 479 -12.25 4.72 15.16
CA VAL A 479 -12.76 5.01 13.81
C VAL A 479 -11.84 4.44 12.74
N ASP A 480 -10.54 4.75 12.80
CA ASP A 480 -9.60 4.27 11.77
C ASP A 480 -9.27 2.78 11.93
N ARG A 481 -9.24 2.25 13.17
CA ARG A 481 -9.15 0.81 13.42
C ARG A 481 -10.34 0.05 12.82
N GLU A 482 -11.56 0.56 12.97
CA GLU A 482 -12.76 -0.06 12.39
C GLU A 482 -12.74 -0.03 10.86
N LYS A 483 -12.28 1.08 10.24
CA LYS A 483 -12.05 1.15 8.79
C LYS A 483 -11.05 0.08 8.33
N ALA A 484 -9.99 -0.13 9.10
CA ALA A 484 -8.98 -1.14 8.82
C ALA A 484 -9.42 -2.59 9.15
N GLY A 485 -10.60 -2.76 9.75
CA GLY A 485 -11.19 -4.06 10.10
C GLY A 485 -10.92 -4.57 11.50
N LEU A 486 -10.18 -3.82 12.31
CA LEU A 486 -9.99 -4.10 13.74
C LEU A 486 -11.20 -3.60 14.54
N THR A 487 -12.14 -4.51 14.80
CA THR A 487 -13.25 -4.26 15.73
C THR A 487 -12.74 -4.19 17.18
N PRO A 488 -13.53 -3.61 18.12
CA PRO A 488 -13.14 -3.55 19.53
C PRO A 488 -12.78 -4.92 20.16
N ALA A 489 -13.39 -6.01 19.68
CA ALA A 489 -13.11 -7.37 20.15
C ALA A 489 -11.63 -7.78 20.02
N PHE A 490 -10.92 -7.22 19.03
CA PHE A 490 -9.49 -7.47 18.85
C PHE A 490 -8.65 -6.89 20.00
N TYR A 491 -8.90 -5.63 20.38
CA TYR A 491 -7.93 -4.84 21.16
C TYR A 491 -8.41 -4.37 22.53
N GLU A 492 -9.71 -4.42 22.83
CA GLU A 492 -10.19 -4.09 24.17
C GLU A 492 -9.68 -5.09 25.21
N ASN A 493 -9.20 -4.54 26.33
CA ASN A 493 -8.65 -5.30 27.46
C ASN A 493 -7.57 -6.32 27.02
N LEU A 494 -6.78 -5.96 26.01
CA LEU A 494 -5.76 -6.81 25.44
C LEU A 494 -4.44 -6.68 26.19
N LYS A 495 -3.88 -7.83 26.58
CA LYS A 495 -2.64 -7.92 27.35
C LYS A 495 -1.75 -9.03 26.83
N GLY A 496 -0.46 -8.71 26.72
CA GLY A 496 0.63 -9.63 26.48
C GLY A 496 1.14 -10.28 27.77
N GLU A 497 1.46 -11.56 27.69
CA GLU A 497 1.95 -12.41 28.78
C GLU A 497 3.38 -12.92 28.52
N MET A 498 4.05 -12.40 27.48
CA MET A 498 5.41 -12.81 27.12
C MET A 498 6.37 -12.50 28.28
N GLN A 499 7.03 -13.55 28.81
CA GLN A 499 7.99 -13.41 29.90
C GLN A 499 9.30 -12.76 29.42
N ARG A 500 10.04 -12.17 30.37
CA ARG A 500 11.44 -11.79 30.15
C ARG A 500 12.25 -13.07 30.02
N SER A 501 13.02 -13.23 28.94
CA SER A 501 14.02 -14.31 28.93
C SER A 501 15.12 -13.97 29.95
N GLU A 502 15.52 -14.95 30.75
CA GLU A 502 16.54 -14.81 31.79
C GLU A 502 17.93 -14.45 31.22
N ALA A 503 18.14 -14.60 29.91
CA ALA A 503 19.39 -14.28 29.22
C ALA A 503 19.71 -12.77 29.15
N LEU A 504 18.79 -11.88 29.55
CA LEU A 504 19.01 -10.43 29.67
C LEU A 504 18.77 -9.90 31.10
N GLY A 505 18.76 -10.80 32.09
CA GLY A 505 18.45 -10.50 33.48
C GLY A 505 19.62 -9.88 34.24
N ASN A 506 19.78 -8.55 34.15
CA ASN A 506 20.31 -7.75 35.26
C ASN A 506 20.09 -6.25 35.02
N LEU A 507 18.83 -5.82 34.90
CA LEU A 507 18.47 -4.40 35.01
C LEU A 507 17.19 -4.26 35.84
N LYS A 508 17.32 -3.56 36.98
CA LYS A 508 16.22 -3.11 37.84
C LYS A 508 15.18 -2.36 37.01
N GLU A 509 13.92 -2.49 37.41
CA GLU A 509 12.74 -1.91 36.77
C GLU A 509 12.98 -0.50 36.20
N PRO A 510 12.85 -0.29 34.88
CA PRO A 510 12.43 0.98 34.34
C PRO A 510 10.90 0.95 34.24
N GLN A 511 10.24 1.86 34.95
CA GLN A 511 8.87 2.25 34.70
C GLN A 511 8.68 2.46 33.19
N ALA A 512 7.84 1.63 32.57
CA ALA A 512 7.58 1.65 31.14
C ALA A 512 6.69 2.86 30.76
N ASP A 513 7.27 4.06 30.84
CA ASP A 513 6.70 5.31 30.38
C ASP A 513 7.56 5.91 29.27
N VAL A 514 7.60 5.24 28.12
CA VAL A 514 7.89 5.91 26.84
C VAL A 514 6.58 6.24 26.13
N ALA A 515 5.75 6.98 26.86
CA ALA A 515 5.01 8.06 26.26
C ALA A 515 5.99 9.22 26.06
N VAL A 516 5.97 9.88 24.90
CA VAL A 516 6.31 11.31 24.85
C VAL A 516 5.39 11.97 25.88
N GLY A 517 5.92 12.26 27.07
CA GLY A 517 5.15 12.39 28.31
C GLY A 517 3.80 13.08 28.16
N TYR A 518 2.73 12.32 28.38
CA TYR A 518 1.35 12.77 28.50
C TYR A 518 1.02 12.85 29.99
N GLU A 519 1.27 14.01 30.59
CA GLU A 519 0.56 14.42 31.80
C GLU A 519 0.09 15.85 31.60
N GLY A 520 -1.23 16.03 31.62
CA GLY A 520 -1.86 17.34 31.59
C GLY A 520 -1.71 18.00 32.95
N ALA A 521 -1.12 19.20 32.98
CA ALA A 521 -1.26 20.09 34.11
C ALA A 521 -2.42 21.04 33.81
N ALA A 522 -3.53 20.85 34.53
CA ALA A 522 -4.51 21.88 34.75
C ALA A 522 -3.89 22.96 35.67
N ALA A 523 -3.82 24.19 35.17
CA ALA A 523 -3.95 25.45 35.91
C ALA A 523 -4.02 26.59 34.88
#